data_AF-A0A9W9ACE0-F1
#
_entry.id   AF-A0A9W9ACE0-F1
#
_cell.length_a   1.000
_cell.length_b   1.000
_cell.length_c   1.000
_cell.angle_alpha   90.00
_cell.angle_beta   90.00
_cell.angle_gamma   90.00
#
_symmetry.space_group_name_H-M   'P 1'
#
loop_
_entity.id
_entity.type
_entity.pdbx_description
1 polymer ?
#
loop_
_entity_poly.entity_id
_entity_poly.type
_entity_poly.pdbx_seq_one_letter_code
_entity_poly.pdbx_strand_id
1 'polypeptide(L)'
;MIASKAIFFVLPFLLCLTIAAALPVHPDQLAVRETGTYYRAIEVVEMLTNQVGHHPGKPKNKPGDFSNQWGYYMFPSKVDAIFWGNQFKTPNQESGKGQFAVVELEWSPPAGVTFYEFTSPDNQWEAFVAANYHATTMADRPKLAGKDYSAIQGPMSFNVDPSDGGGYAQEKSQVTGKPLTQLAIVAVDGLEGVTVKNVEIYNGADWQGGPKPKGVTLAPKSAAT
;
A
#
# COMPACT_ATOMS: atom_id res chain seq x y z
N MET A 1 15.38 -57.50 -62.20
CA MET A 1 15.27 -57.74 -60.75
C MET A 1 16.36 -56.94 -60.06
N ILE A 2 16.11 -56.43 -58.84
CA ILE A 2 16.98 -55.56 -58.01
C ILE A 2 16.82 -54.07 -58.38
N ALA A 3 16.55 -53.10 -57.50
CA ALA A 3 16.06 -53.09 -56.12
C ALA A 3 15.49 -51.67 -55.85
N SER A 4 14.31 -51.59 -55.24
CA SER A 4 13.72 -50.36 -54.72
C SER A 4 14.58 -49.80 -53.59
N LYS A 5 15.08 -48.57 -53.73
CA LYS A 5 15.65 -47.81 -52.61
C LYS A 5 14.56 -46.93 -52.02
N ALA A 6 14.00 -47.38 -50.90
CA ALA A 6 13.15 -46.56 -50.04
C ALA A 6 14.01 -45.49 -49.36
N ILE A 7 13.66 -44.21 -49.59
CA ILE A 7 14.23 -43.07 -48.87
C ILE A 7 13.45 -42.95 -47.57
N PHE A 8 14.10 -43.29 -46.46
CA PHE A 8 13.58 -43.04 -45.11
C PHE A 8 13.69 -41.54 -44.82
N PHE A 9 12.54 -40.85 -44.79
CA PHE A 9 12.41 -39.54 -44.17
C PHE A 9 12.47 -39.72 -42.64
N VAL A 10 13.61 -39.39 -42.04
CA VAL A 10 13.72 -39.23 -40.58
C VAL A 10 13.23 -37.83 -40.25
N LEU A 11 11.98 -37.74 -39.80
CA LEU A 11 11.40 -36.53 -39.23
C LEU A 11 11.86 -36.43 -37.77
N PRO A 12 12.74 -35.50 -37.37
CA PRO A 12 12.99 -35.27 -35.95
C PRO A 12 11.73 -34.62 -35.36
N PHE A 13 10.95 -35.41 -34.63
CA PHE A 13 9.97 -34.91 -33.67
C PHE A 13 10.74 -34.12 -32.61
N LEU A 14 10.91 -32.81 -32.85
CA LEU A 14 11.34 -31.86 -31.85
C LEU A 14 10.16 -31.67 -30.89
N LEU A 15 10.03 -32.60 -29.94
CA LEU A 15 9.13 -32.47 -28.81
C LEU A 15 9.69 -31.35 -27.91
N CYS A 16 9.37 -30.09 -28.25
CA CYS A 16 9.53 -28.98 -27.32
C CYS A 16 8.58 -29.24 -26.15
N LEU A 17 9.11 -29.94 -25.14
CA LEU A 17 8.52 -30.03 -23.82
C LEU A 17 8.59 -28.61 -23.23
N THR A 18 7.58 -27.79 -23.53
CA THR A 18 7.37 -26.54 -22.81
C THR A 18 6.93 -26.94 -21.41
N ILE A 19 7.91 -27.14 -20.53
CA ILE A 19 7.69 -26.99 -19.10
C ILE A 19 7.29 -25.53 -18.97
N ALA A 20 5.98 -25.27 -19.00
CA ALA A 20 5.42 -24.05 -18.48
C ALA A 20 5.79 -24.07 -17.00
N ALA A 21 6.96 -23.50 -16.68
CA ALA A 21 7.27 -23.11 -15.33
C ALA A 21 6.13 -22.18 -14.96
N ALA A 22 5.20 -22.69 -14.14
CA ALA A 22 4.24 -21.83 -13.49
C ALA A 22 5.08 -20.79 -12.77
N LEU A 23 5.07 -19.56 -13.30
CA LEU A 23 5.70 -18.44 -12.63
C LEU A 23 5.15 -18.47 -11.20
N PRO A 24 6.00 -18.32 -10.17
CA PRO A 24 5.52 -18.25 -8.81
C PRO A 24 4.44 -17.17 -8.77
N VAL A 25 3.20 -17.61 -8.53
CA VAL A 25 2.09 -16.70 -8.30
C VAL A 25 2.47 -15.97 -7.02
N HIS A 26 3.02 -14.76 -7.16
CA HIS A 26 3.29 -13.91 -6.02
C HIS A 26 1.95 -13.72 -5.29
N PRO A 27 1.82 -14.17 -4.03
CA PRO A 27 0.58 -14.06 -3.25
C PRO A 27 0.14 -12.60 -3.00
N ASP A 28 0.93 -11.61 -3.44
CA ASP A 28 0.76 -10.17 -3.22
C ASP A 28 -0.22 -9.48 -4.17
N GLN A 29 -1.23 -10.18 -4.68
CA GLN A 29 -2.49 -9.54 -5.04
C GLN A 29 -3.52 -9.92 -3.99
N LEU A 30 -3.21 -9.60 -2.73
CA LEU A 30 -4.24 -9.60 -1.71
C LEU A 30 -5.22 -8.50 -2.10
N ALA A 31 -6.35 -8.90 -2.66
CA ALA A 31 -7.53 -8.05 -2.73
C ALA A 31 -7.69 -7.45 -1.35
N VAL A 32 -7.71 -6.13 -1.29
CA VAL A 32 -7.95 -5.43 -0.04
C VAL A 32 -9.33 -5.86 0.43
N ARG A 33 -9.43 -6.17 1.72
CA ARG A 33 -10.63 -6.74 2.31
C ARG A 33 -11.27 -5.68 3.19
N GLU A 34 -12.57 -5.74 3.43
CA GLU A 34 -13.17 -4.89 4.48
C GLU A 34 -12.52 -5.17 5.85
N THR A 35 -11.93 -6.36 6.05
CA THR A 35 -11.21 -6.76 7.25
C THR A 35 -9.89 -7.42 6.89
N GLY A 36 -8.77 -7.09 7.54
CA GLY A 36 -7.51 -7.80 7.26
C GLY A 36 -6.27 -7.19 7.90
N THR A 37 -5.12 -7.70 7.46
CA THR A 37 -3.80 -7.17 7.85
C THR A 37 -3.36 -6.09 6.88
N TYR A 38 -2.90 -4.97 7.43
CA TYR A 38 -2.42 -3.81 6.69
C TYR A 38 -1.08 -3.35 7.24
N TYR A 39 -0.41 -2.51 6.47
CA TYR A 39 0.92 -2.01 6.78
C TYR A 39 0.98 -0.51 6.55
N ARG A 40 1.55 0.24 7.49
CA ARG A 40 1.74 1.68 7.34
C ARG A 40 3.19 2.03 7.63
N ALA A 41 3.85 2.73 6.71
CA ALA A 41 5.10 3.39 7.03
C ALA A 41 4.85 4.68 7.81
N ILE A 42 5.65 4.91 8.85
CA ILE A 42 5.60 6.08 9.72
C ILE A 42 7.01 6.59 10.01
N GLU A 43 7.14 7.89 10.27
CA GLU A 43 8.37 8.43 10.85
C GLU A 43 8.57 7.80 12.25
N VAL A 44 9.81 7.55 12.66
CA VAL A 44 10.11 6.91 13.97
C VAL A 44 9.48 7.67 15.15
N VAL A 45 9.37 8.99 15.06
CA VAL A 45 8.72 9.82 16.09
C VAL A 45 7.23 9.49 16.28
N GLU A 46 6.55 8.98 15.25
CA GLU A 46 5.14 8.58 15.32
C GLU A 46 4.93 7.23 16.02
N MET A 47 6.00 6.50 16.36
CA MET A 47 5.87 5.22 17.09
C MET A 47 5.22 5.40 18.47
N LEU A 48 5.36 6.58 19.10
CA LEU A 48 4.75 6.87 20.40
C LEU A 48 3.21 6.78 20.38
N THR A 49 2.60 6.99 19.22
CA THR A 49 1.14 6.93 19.01
C THR A 49 0.71 5.65 18.29
N ASN A 50 1.62 4.71 18.03
CA ASN A 50 1.35 3.43 17.37
C ASN A 50 1.90 2.28 18.24
N GLN A 51 1.33 2.12 19.44
CA GLN A 51 1.79 1.14 20.42
C GLN A 51 1.13 -0.22 20.16
N VAL A 52 1.93 -1.29 20.18
CA VAL A 52 1.44 -2.67 20.00
C VAL A 52 0.34 -2.99 21.02
N GLY A 53 -0.75 -3.58 20.54
CA GLY A 53 -1.93 -3.93 21.33
C GLY A 53 -2.95 -2.80 21.50
N HIS A 54 -2.69 -1.60 20.96
CA HIS A 54 -3.56 -0.44 21.06
C HIS A 54 -4.09 0.01 19.70
N HIS A 55 -5.18 0.80 19.73
CA HIS A 55 -5.61 1.59 18.59
C HIS A 55 -4.60 2.70 18.31
N PRO A 56 -4.31 2.98 17.03
CA PRO A 56 -3.41 4.08 16.71
C PRO A 56 -4.06 5.41 17.08
N GLY A 57 -3.24 6.38 17.47
CA GLY A 57 -3.69 7.76 17.61
C GLY A 57 -4.12 8.36 16.26
N LYS A 58 -4.89 9.44 16.32
CA LYS A 58 -5.24 10.22 15.12
C LYS A 58 -3.97 10.64 14.38
N PRO A 59 -3.87 10.41 13.05
CA PRO A 59 -2.70 10.81 12.30
C PRO A 59 -2.58 12.34 12.29
N LYS A 60 -1.35 12.84 12.09
CA LYS A 60 -1.12 14.27 11.87
C LYS A 60 -1.95 14.74 10.67
N ASN A 61 -2.36 16.00 10.69
CA ASN A 61 -3.14 16.64 9.62
C ASN A 61 -2.31 16.74 8.34
N LYS A 62 -2.22 15.64 7.58
CA LYS A 62 -1.56 15.54 6.29
C LYS A 62 -2.62 15.17 5.24
N PRO A 63 -2.90 16.03 4.25
CA PRO A 63 -3.77 15.70 3.14
C PRO A 63 -3.16 14.57 2.29
N GLY A 64 -4.02 13.87 1.55
CA GLY A 64 -3.67 12.87 0.55
C GLY A 64 -4.88 12.58 -0.33
N ASP A 65 -4.77 11.56 -1.19
CA ASP A 65 -5.77 11.27 -2.24
C ASP A 65 -7.22 11.18 -1.76
N PHE A 66 -7.41 10.64 -0.55
CA PHE A 66 -8.73 10.27 -0.04
C PHE A 66 -9.23 11.13 1.12
N SER A 67 -8.38 12.02 1.63
CA SER A 67 -8.72 12.99 2.66
C SER A 67 -7.88 14.24 2.54
N ASN A 68 -8.56 15.39 2.55
CA ASN A 68 -7.99 16.72 2.44
C ASN A 68 -7.47 17.29 3.76
N GLN A 69 -7.69 16.60 4.88
CA GLN A 69 -7.22 17.06 6.19
C GLN A 69 -6.35 15.99 6.86
N TRP A 70 -6.96 14.86 7.18
CA TRP A 70 -6.30 13.76 7.87
C TRP A 70 -6.88 12.43 7.37
N GLY A 71 -6.00 11.49 7.03
CA GLY A 71 -6.37 10.13 6.71
C GLY A 71 -5.39 9.18 7.36
N TYR A 72 -5.87 8.04 7.85
CA TYR A 72 -5.00 6.96 8.30
C TYR A 72 -4.77 6.02 7.12
N TYR A 73 -3.71 6.32 6.37
CA TYR A 73 -3.33 5.63 5.15
C TYR A 73 -2.52 4.38 5.46
N MET A 74 -2.88 3.26 4.85
CA MET A 74 -2.22 1.97 4.99
C MET A 74 -2.28 1.15 3.70
N PHE A 75 -1.36 0.22 3.56
CA PHE A 75 -1.17 -0.63 2.39
C PHE A 75 -1.53 -2.09 2.72
N PRO A 76 -2.10 -2.84 1.77
CA PRO A 76 -2.31 -4.28 1.96
C PRO A 76 -0.99 -5.08 1.93
N SER A 77 0.07 -4.50 1.38
CA SER A 77 1.38 -5.12 1.21
C SER A 77 2.42 -4.45 2.10
N LYS A 78 3.15 -5.26 2.86
CA LYS A 78 4.28 -4.80 3.68
C LYS A 78 5.38 -4.21 2.80
N VAL A 79 5.64 -4.83 1.65
CA VAL A 79 6.65 -4.37 0.68
C VAL A 79 6.32 -2.96 0.20
N ASP A 80 5.05 -2.69 -0.08
CA ASP A 80 4.60 -1.38 -0.54
C ASP A 80 4.67 -0.31 0.56
N ALA A 81 4.34 -0.68 1.81
CA ALA A 81 4.56 0.20 2.95
C ALA A 81 6.05 0.53 3.13
N ILE A 82 6.94 -0.46 3.00
CA ILE A 82 8.39 -0.24 3.08
C ILE A 82 8.83 0.70 1.94
N PHE A 83 8.37 0.46 0.70
CA PHE A 83 8.65 1.34 -0.43
C PHE A 83 8.25 2.79 -0.13
N TRP A 84 7.04 3.00 0.39
CA TRP A 84 6.56 4.32 0.76
C TRP A 84 7.40 4.98 1.86
N GLY A 85 7.79 4.22 2.89
CA GLY A 85 8.66 4.72 3.96
C GLY A 85 10.03 5.21 3.47
N ASN A 86 10.57 4.61 2.42
CA ASN A 86 11.81 5.07 1.80
C ASN A 86 11.66 6.40 1.06
N GLN A 87 10.45 6.77 0.65
CA GLN A 87 10.17 8.06 0.00
C GLN A 87 10.10 9.24 0.98
N PHE A 88 10.15 8.99 2.29
CA PHE A 88 10.13 10.08 3.26
C PHE A 88 11.36 10.98 3.09
N LYS A 89 11.11 12.27 2.88
CA LYS A 89 12.16 13.30 2.78
C LYS A 89 12.40 13.92 4.16
N THR A 90 13.02 13.15 5.06
CA THR A 90 13.49 13.70 6.33
C THR A 90 14.95 14.15 6.19
N PRO A 91 15.42 15.19 6.91
CA PRO A 91 16.82 15.63 6.84
C PRO A 91 17.83 14.50 7.11
N ASN A 92 17.46 13.54 7.96
CA ASN A 92 18.27 12.37 8.23
C ASN A 92 18.25 11.36 7.06
N GLN A 93 17.12 11.22 6.35
CA GLN A 93 17.01 10.37 5.16
C GLN A 93 17.89 10.84 4.01
N GLU A 94 17.96 12.16 3.78
CA GLU A 94 18.84 12.75 2.76
C GLU A 94 20.32 12.46 3.04
N SER A 95 20.70 12.27 4.30
CA SER A 95 22.05 11.86 4.72
C SER A 95 22.30 10.34 4.68
N GLY A 96 21.34 9.54 4.21
CA GLY A 96 21.41 8.06 4.22
C GLY A 96 21.29 7.43 5.62
N LYS A 97 20.96 8.22 6.64
CA LYS A 97 20.82 7.78 8.04
C LYS A 97 19.37 7.80 8.54
N GLY A 98 18.43 8.16 7.68
CA GLY A 98 17.03 8.25 8.04
C GLY A 98 16.48 6.89 8.37
N GLN A 99 15.73 6.81 9.46
CA GLN A 99 14.98 5.63 9.84
C GLN A 99 13.50 5.91 9.69
N PHE A 100 12.75 4.89 9.31
CA PHE A 100 11.30 4.87 9.39
C PHE A 100 10.87 3.56 10.06
N ALA A 101 9.61 3.50 10.49
CA ALA A 101 9.04 2.25 10.97
C ALA A 101 7.90 1.80 10.06
N VAL A 102 7.71 0.49 9.93
CA VAL A 102 6.50 -0.10 9.37
C VAL A 102 5.69 -0.70 10.49
N VAL A 103 4.45 -0.24 10.59
CA VAL A 103 3.45 -0.73 11.54
C VAL A 103 2.62 -1.79 10.84
N GLU A 104 2.56 -2.98 11.42
CA GLU A 104 1.59 -4.00 11.05
C GLU A 104 0.31 -3.77 11.84
N LEU A 105 -0.81 -3.77 11.13
CA LEU A 105 -2.12 -3.38 11.63
C LEU A 105 -3.10 -4.50 11.32
N GLU A 106 -4.01 -4.76 12.25
CA GLU A 106 -5.22 -5.53 12.00
C GLU A 106 -6.37 -4.54 11.92
N TRP A 107 -7.15 -4.59 10.84
CA TRP A 107 -8.33 -3.76 10.66
C TRP A 107 -9.59 -4.63 10.63
N SER A 108 -10.53 -4.30 11.51
CA SER A 108 -11.89 -4.82 11.53
C SER A 108 -12.85 -3.64 11.72
N PRO A 109 -13.51 -3.14 10.67
CA PRO A 109 -14.34 -1.95 10.76
C PRO A 109 -15.47 -2.12 11.77
N PRO A 110 -15.69 -1.14 12.66
CA PRO A 110 -16.86 -1.12 13.53
C PRO A 110 -18.16 -1.10 12.73
N ALA A 111 -19.26 -1.51 13.39
CA ALA A 111 -20.58 -1.41 12.80
C ALA A 111 -20.90 0.04 12.39
N GLY A 112 -21.40 0.23 11.17
CA GLY A 112 -21.75 1.55 10.65
C GLY A 112 -20.66 2.26 9.86
N VAL A 113 -19.42 1.77 9.87
CA VAL A 113 -18.37 2.25 8.96
C VAL A 113 -18.77 1.95 7.52
N THR A 114 -18.82 3.00 6.70
CA THR A 114 -19.07 2.87 5.26
C THR A 114 -17.75 2.80 4.49
N PHE A 115 -17.69 1.88 3.52
CA PHE A 115 -16.50 1.61 2.72
C PHE A 115 -16.75 1.86 1.23
N TYR A 116 -15.77 2.44 0.55
CA TYR A 116 -15.77 2.59 -0.91
C TYR A 116 -14.43 2.15 -1.51
N GLU A 117 -14.47 1.47 -2.64
CA GLU A 117 -13.29 1.05 -3.39
C GLU A 117 -13.31 1.64 -4.81
N PHE A 118 -12.22 2.32 -5.17
CA PHE A 118 -11.85 2.56 -6.55
C PHE A 118 -11.05 1.37 -7.05
N THR A 119 -11.57 0.64 -8.02
CA THR A 119 -10.90 -0.55 -8.58
C THR A 119 -9.79 -0.20 -9.58
N SER A 120 -9.81 1.03 -10.10
CA SER A 120 -8.89 1.51 -11.15
C SER A 120 -8.72 3.03 -11.10
N PRO A 121 -7.62 3.58 -11.64
CA PRO A 121 -7.42 5.03 -11.77
C PRO A 121 -8.18 5.55 -13.01
N ASP A 122 -9.49 5.38 -13.02
CA ASP A 122 -10.35 5.88 -14.08
C ASP A 122 -10.73 7.35 -13.85
N ASN A 123 -11.52 7.90 -14.77
CA ASN A 123 -11.97 9.29 -14.71
C ASN A 123 -12.76 9.62 -13.43
N GLN A 124 -13.43 8.63 -12.81
CA GLN A 124 -14.16 8.86 -11.56
C GLN A 124 -13.18 8.98 -10.39
N TRP A 125 -12.17 8.11 -10.32
CA TRP A 125 -11.09 8.23 -9.35
C TRP A 125 -10.34 9.55 -9.52
N GLU A 126 -9.95 9.90 -10.75
CA GLU A 126 -9.21 11.13 -11.06
C GLU A 126 -10.00 12.37 -10.62
N ALA A 127 -11.28 12.45 -10.99
CA ALA A 127 -12.15 13.56 -10.59
C ALA A 127 -12.33 13.63 -9.06
N PHE A 128 -12.43 12.49 -8.39
CA PHE A 128 -12.52 12.44 -6.93
C PHE A 128 -11.24 12.97 -6.28
N VAL A 129 -10.07 12.46 -6.66
CA VAL A 129 -8.79 12.86 -6.09
C VAL A 129 -8.57 14.36 -6.32
N ALA A 130 -8.80 14.84 -7.55
CA ALA A 130 -8.72 16.26 -7.88
C ALA A 130 -9.58 17.13 -6.98
N ALA A 131 -10.87 16.80 -6.89
CA ALA A 131 -11.80 17.59 -6.08
C ALA A 131 -11.51 17.48 -4.57
N ASN A 132 -10.97 16.34 -4.09
CA ASN A 132 -10.52 16.20 -2.72
C ASN A 132 -9.32 17.12 -2.41
N TYR A 133 -8.34 17.26 -3.32
CA TYR A 133 -7.23 18.21 -3.13
C TYR A 133 -7.67 19.68 -3.09
N HIS A 134 -8.80 20.01 -3.72
CA HIS A 134 -9.40 21.36 -3.67
C HIS A 134 -10.36 21.58 -2.50
N ALA A 135 -10.71 20.53 -1.75
CA ALA A 135 -11.61 20.64 -0.60
C ALA A 135 -10.91 21.33 0.58
N THR A 136 -11.58 22.28 1.24
CA THR A 136 -11.00 23.00 2.39
C THR A 136 -11.34 22.37 3.74
N THR A 137 -12.48 21.68 3.80
CA THR A 137 -12.95 20.95 4.99
C THR A 137 -13.34 19.52 4.64
N MET A 138 -13.43 18.65 5.65
CA MET A 138 -13.94 17.29 5.44
C MET A 138 -15.39 17.28 4.91
N ALA A 139 -16.17 18.33 5.18
CA ALA A 139 -17.54 18.47 4.69
C ALA A 139 -17.60 18.82 3.19
N ASP A 140 -16.53 19.41 2.65
CA ASP A 140 -16.42 19.77 1.22
C ASP A 140 -15.87 18.61 0.37
N ARG A 141 -15.46 17.51 1.01
CA ARG A 141 -14.92 16.34 0.31
C ARG A 141 -15.94 15.79 -0.70
N PRO A 142 -15.50 15.35 -1.89
CA PRO A 142 -16.41 14.79 -2.88
C PRO A 142 -17.20 13.61 -2.33
N LYS A 143 -18.49 13.56 -2.67
CA LYS A 143 -19.37 12.45 -2.31
C LYS A 143 -19.36 11.40 -3.40
N LEU A 144 -19.21 10.14 -3.00
CA LEU A 144 -19.26 9.01 -3.93
C LEU A 144 -20.66 8.42 -3.91
N ALA A 145 -21.31 8.32 -5.07
CA ALA A 145 -22.72 7.93 -5.16
C ALA A 145 -23.66 8.70 -4.18
N GLY A 146 -23.34 9.99 -3.95
CA GLY A 146 -24.12 10.86 -3.05
C GLY A 146 -23.92 10.62 -1.55
N LYS A 147 -22.92 9.82 -1.14
CA LYS A 147 -22.67 9.45 0.26
C LYS A 147 -21.26 9.81 0.71
N ASP A 148 -21.13 9.96 2.03
CA ASP A 148 -19.85 10.04 2.72
C ASP A 148 -19.38 8.64 3.12
N TYR A 149 -18.09 8.38 2.89
CA TYR A 149 -17.45 7.11 3.26
C TYR A 149 -16.44 7.30 4.39
N SER A 150 -16.51 6.43 5.39
CA SER A 150 -15.60 6.39 6.55
C SER A 150 -14.23 5.82 6.19
N ALA A 151 -14.18 4.94 5.21
CA ALA A 151 -12.96 4.37 4.66
C ALA A 151 -13.02 4.32 3.13
N ILE A 152 -11.94 4.70 2.47
CA ILE A 152 -11.81 4.68 1.01
C ILE A 152 -10.53 3.96 0.64
N GLN A 153 -10.63 3.07 -0.34
CA GLN A 153 -9.50 2.41 -0.94
C GLN A 153 -9.39 2.78 -2.41
N GLY A 154 -8.17 2.83 -2.91
CA GLY A 154 -7.94 2.84 -4.34
C GLY A 154 -6.47 2.93 -4.71
N PRO A 155 -6.21 3.12 -6.00
CA PRO A 155 -4.91 3.55 -6.49
C PRO A 155 -4.36 4.74 -5.71
N MET A 156 -3.09 4.68 -5.37
CA MET A 156 -2.35 5.85 -4.90
C MET A 156 -1.87 6.66 -6.11
N SER A 157 -2.08 7.97 -6.07
CA SER A 157 -1.56 8.89 -7.06
C SER A 157 -0.07 9.17 -6.84
N PHE A 158 0.64 9.59 -7.89
CA PHE A 158 1.99 10.13 -7.81
C PHE A 158 2.03 11.60 -8.23
N ASN A 159 2.84 12.41 -7.57
CA ASN A 159 3.14 13.81 -7.95
C ASN A 159 1.90 14.67 -8.19
N VAL A 160 1.04 14.80 -7.18
CA VAL A 160 -0.11 15.71 -7.26
C VAL A 160 0.22 17.03 -6.60
N ASP A 161 0.76 17.93 -7.41
CA ASP A 161 0.28 19.30 -7.35
C ASP A 161 -0.59 19.51 -8.60
N PRO A 162 -1.93 19.55 -8.47
CA PRO A 162 -2.83 19.86 -9.58
C PRO A 162 -2.52 21.22 -10.24
N SER A 163 -1.79 22.11 -9.55
CA SER A 163 -1.38 23.40 -10.10
C SER A 163 -0.27 23.30 -11.16
N ASP A 164 0.43 22.16 -11.27
CA ASP A 164 1.50 21.94 -12.25
C ASP A 164 1.00 21.36 -13.60
N GLY A 165 -0.31 21.14 -13.76
CA GLY A 165 -0.91 20.66 -15.01
C GLY A 165 -0.56 19.21 -15.39
N GLY A 166 0.07 18.46 -14.48
CA GLY A 166 0.28 17.02 -14.61
C GLY A 166 -1.03 16.24 -14.42
N GLY A 167 -1.26 15.25 -15.28
CA GLY A 167 -2.36 14.29 -15.09
C GLY A 167 -2.11 13.37 -13.87
N TYR A 168 -3.18 12.76 -13.35
CA TYR A 168 -3.09 11.88 -12.19
C TYR A 168 -2.51 10.52 -12.62
N ALA A 169 -1.19 10.40 -12.56
CA ALA A 169 -0.54 9.12 -12.82
C ALA A 169 -0.62 8.22 -11.58
N GLN A 170 -0.85 6.93 -11.82
CA GLN A 170 -0.84 5.92 -10.77
C GLN A 170 0.58 5.60 -10.34
N GLU A 171 0.87 5.67 -9.04
CA GLU A 171 2.19 5.29 -8.54
C GLU A 171 2.37 3.78 -8.64
N LYS A 172 3.56 3.34 -9.09
CA LYS A 172 3.93 1.93 -9.16
C LYS A 172 5.02 1.63 -8.16
N SER A 173 4.84 0.54 -7.43
CA SER A 173 5.89 -0.05 -6.60
C SER A 173 7.07 -0.39 -7.49
N GLN A 174 8.23 0.21 -7.25
CA GLN A 174 9.45 -0.13 -8.00
C GLN A 174 9.91 -1.57 -7.73
N VAL A 175 9.44 -2.17 -6.64
CA VAL A 175 9.77 -3.56 -6.25
C VAL A 175 8.90 -4.56 -6.98
N THR A 176 7.59 -4.32 -7.06
CA THR A 176 6.65 -5.29 -7.67
C THR A 176 6.30 -4.94 -9.12
N GLY A 177 6.60 -3.72 -9.58
CA GLY A 177 6.15 -3.16 -10.85
C GLY A 177 4.63 -2.93 -10.93
N LYS A 178 3.90 -3.29 -9.88
CA LYS A 178 2.44 -3.16 -9.80
C LYS A 178 2.07 -1.80 -9.26
N PRO A 179 0.86 -1.32 -9.56
CA PRO A 179 0.38 -0.13 -8.92
C PRO A 179 0.24 -0.24 -7.42
N LEU A 180 0.50 0.87 -6.73
CA LEU A 180 0.24 0.99 -5.31
C LEU A 180 -1.25 1.20 -5.06
N THR A 181 -1.79 0.39 -4.16
CA THR A 181 -3.15 0.53 -3.63
C THR A 181 -3.03 0.88 -2.15
N GLN A 182 -3.79 1.88 -1.73
CA GLN A 182 -3.86 2.29 -0.35
C GLN A 182 -5.30 2.27 0.13
N LEU A 183 -5.46 2.00 1.42
CA LEU A 183 -6.67 2.18 2.19
C LEU A 183 -6.48 3.41 3.08
N ALA A 184 -7.43 4.33 3.06
CA ALA A 184 -7.48 5.47 3.95
C ALA A 184 -8.72 5.39 4.84
N ILE A 185 -8.51 5.34 6.16
CA ILE A 185 -9.59 5.62 7.11
C ILE A 185 -9.64 7.13 7.32
N VAL A 186 -10.81 7.71 7.05
CA VAL A 186 -11.01 9.16 6.97
C VAL A 186 -12.08 9.67 7.95
N ALA A 187 -12.72 8.75 8.67
CA ALA A 187 -13.62 9.04 9.80
C ALA A 187 -13.04 8.41 11.09
N VAL A 188 -13.18 9.14 12.21
CA VAL A 188 -12.41 8.86 13.44
C VAL A 188 -12.89 7.56 14.08
N ASP A 189 -14.19 7.33 14.02
CA ASP A 189 -14.86 6.09 14.41
C ASP A 189 -14.30 4.86 13.67
N GLY A 190 -13.88 5.02 12.42
CA GLY A 190 -13.22 3.94 11.67
C GLY A 190 -11.90 3.47 12.27
N LEU A 191 -11.20 4.33 13.04
CA LEU A 191 -9.92 3.98 13.68
C LEU A 191 -10.08 3.05 14.87
N GLU A 192 -11.26 3.01 15.49
CA GLU A 192 -11.56 2.06 16.58
C GLU A 192 -11.50 0.60 16.09
N GLY A 193 -11.60 0.38 14.78
CA GLY A 193 -11.39 -0.93 14.16
C GLY A 193 -9.95 -1.33 13.96
N VAL A 194 -8.98 -0.44 14.21
CA VAL A 194 -7.56 -0.68 13.89
C VAL A 194 -6.79 -1.05 15.14
N THR A 195 -6.08 -2.18 15.13
CA THR A 195 -5.18 -2.58 16.21
C THR A 195 -3.76 -2.67 15.69
N VAL A 196 -2.81 -2.06 16.39
CA VAL A 196 -1.38 -2.23 16.10
C VAL A 196 -0.91 -3.60 16.56
N LYS A 197 -0.42 -4.42 15.64
CA LYS A 197 0.05 -5.79 15.92
C LYS A 197 1.56 -5.86 16.10
N ASN A 198 2.31 -5.08 15.33
CA ASN A 198 3.76 -5.09 15.35
C ASN A 198 4.32 -3.76 14.80
N VAL A 199 5.56 -3.41 15.16
CA VAL A 199 6.27 -2.24 14.65
C VAL A 199 7.72 -2.64 14.37
N GLU A 200 8.17 -2.45 13.14
CA GLU A 200 9.54 -2.77 12.71
C GLU A 200 10.26 -1.53 12.21
N ILE A 201 11.51 -1.32 12.62
CA ILE A 201 12.33 -0.18 12.19
C ILE A 201 13.20 -0.57 10.98
N TYR A 202 13.25 0.32 10.00
CA TYR A 202 14.02 0.21 8.78
C TYR A 202 14.99 1.39 8.67
N ASN A 203 16.18 1.16 8.12
CA ASN A 203 17.08 2.24 7.70
C ASN A 203 16.84 2.53 6.22
N GLY A 204 16.63 3.79 5.87
CA GLY A 204 16.30 4.21 4.50
C GLY A 204 17.39 3.90 3.46
N ALA A 205 18.65 3.77 3.88
CA ALA A 205 19.74 3.38 2.99
C ALA A 205 19.76 1.88 2.62
N ASP A 206 19.11 1.02 3.42
CA ASP A 206 19.20 -0.44 3.28
C ASP A 206 18.16 -1.00 2.28
N TRP A 207 17.24 -0.17 1.76
CA TRP A 207 16.13 -0.63 0.94
C TRP A 207 16.07 0.08 -0.42
N GLN A 208 17.09 -0.15 -1.24
CA GLN A 208 17.07 0.07 -2.70
C GLN A 208 17.06 -1.27 -3.46
N GLY A 209 16.30 -2.27 -2.97
CA GLY A 209 16.24 -3.62 -3.58
C GLY A 209 16.73 -4.79 -2.71
N GLY A 210 16.87 -4.60 -1.39
CA GLY A 210 17.25 -5.62 -0.38
C GLY A 210 18.59 -5.31 0.32
N PRO A 211 18.83 -5.63 1.62
CA PRO A 211 18.38 -6.77 2.43
C PRO A 211 17.72 -6.42 3.82
N LYS A 212 17.69 -7.42 4.72
CA LYS A 212 16.77 -7.70 5.86
C LYS A 212 16.59 -6.61 6.95
N PRO A 213 15.37 -6.48 7.52
CA PRO A 213 15.12 -5.65 8.71
C PRO A 213 15.95 -6.12 9.91
N LYS A 214 16.42 -5.17 10.74
CA LYS A 214 16.79 -5.48 12.13
C LYS A 214 15.49 -5.53 12.91
N GLY A 215 14.93 -6.74 13.07
CA GLY A 215 13.73 -6.94 13.86
C GLY A 215 13.94 -6.41 15.28
N VAL A 216 13.33 -5.27 15.60
CA VAL A 216 13.13 -4.82 16.97
C VAL A 216 11.67 -5.12 17.28
N THR A 217 11.40 -6.31 17.83
CA THR A 217 10.10 -6.58 18.44
C THR A 217 10.06 -5.75 19.72
N LEU A 218 9.26 -4.68 19.74
CA LEU A 218 8.92 -4.02 20.99
C LEU A 218 8.07 -5.00 21.79
N ALA A 219 8.68 -5.65 22.78
CA ALA A 219 7.94 -6.52 23.70
C ALA A 219 6.77 -5.71 24.30
N PRO A 220 5.58 -6.31 24.42
CA PRO A 220 4.47 -5.66 25.10
C PRO A 220 4.95 -5.24 26.49
N LYS A 221 4.84 -3.94 26.78
CA LYS A 221 5.21 -3.41 28.08
C LYS A 221 4.31 -4.11 29.10
N SER A 222 4.88 -5.03 29.88
CA SER A 222 4.15 -5.72 30.94
C SER A 222 3.39 -4.68 31.75
N ALA A 223 2.07 -4.80 31.83
CA ALA A 223 1.25 -3.95 32.67
C ALA A 223 1.81 -4.04 34.09
N ALA A 224 2.35 -2.94 34.60
CA ALA A 224 2.67 -2.83 36.00
C ALA A 224 1.36 -3.03 36.77
N THR A 225 1.32 -4.11 37.55
CA THR A 225 0.23 -4.42 38.50
C THR A 225 0.43 -3.63 39.78
#